data_AF-A0A3B9PBX1-F1
#
_entry.id   AF-A0A3B9PBX1-F1
#
_cell.length_a   1.000
_cell.length_b   1.000
_cell.length_c   1.000
_cell.angle_alpha   90.00
_cell.angle_beta   90.00
_cell.angle_gamma   90.00
#
_symmetry.space_group_name_H-M   'P 1'
#
loop_
_entity.id
_entity.type
_entity.pdbx_description
1 polymer ?
#
loop_
_entity_poly.entity_id
_entity_poly.type
_entity_poly.pdbx_seq_one_letter_code
_entity_poly.pdbx_strand_id
1 'polypeptide(L)'
;MNYSQSIPKDFQEGSAYSESSTSEEALWSQIEVIIESDTEAKVYNSFCEQCIVTKASRSNTPDKIEINQAEKAVDHLLSFSIDEISENSENFDFNVYRIIKCYDALSIMVFEDYIDTGKLNHLIAVALLSFLGRFNDPNTYNQRIFLLKKCLKNKSRFVRDGARLGLLYLQNPNVIPYLKEAIEQETSELLREKLIYTISVLEG
;
A
#
# COMPACT_ATOMS: atom_id res chain seq x y z
N MET A 1 -24.15 -35.41 -39.06
CA MET A 1 -22.99 -34.51 -39.29
C MET A 1 -22.23 -34.42 -37.98
N ASN A 2 -21.17 -35.22 -37.85
CA ASN A 2 -20.34 -35.30 -36.65
C ASN A 2 -19.09 -34.45 -36.89
N TYR A 3 -18.92 -33.39 -36.11
CA TYR A 3 -17.64 -32.67 -36.04
C TYR A 3 -16.85 -33.22 -34.84
N SER A 4 -16.01 -34.20 -35.15
CA SER A 4 -14.86 -34.57 -34.32
C SER A 4 -13.74 -33.61 -34.70
N GLN A 5 -13.32 -32.75 -33.77
CA GLN A 5 -12.07 -32.00 -33.90
C GLN A 5 -11.06 -32.54 -32.89
N SER A 6 -10.01 -33.08 -33.47
CA SER A 6 -8.79 -33.59 -32.88
C SER A 6 -7.99 -32.48 -32.19
N ILE A 7 -7.66 -32.68 -30.91
CA ILE A 7 -6.71 -31.87 -30.14
C ILE A 7 -5.29 -32.35 -30.49
N PRO A 8 -4.34 -31.46 -30.84
CA PRO A 8 -2.93 -31.84 -30.96
C PRO A 8 -2.35 -32.17 -29.58
N LYS A 9 -1.91 -33.42 -29.43
CA LYS A 9 -0.91 -33.81 -28.42
C LYS A 9 0.42 -33.28 -28.92
N ASP A 10 1.01 -32.34 -28.20
CA ASP A 10 2.45 -32.14 -28.01
C ASP A 10 2.67 -30.80 -27.29
N PHE A 11 2.62 -30.83 -25.96
CA PHE A 11 3.25 -29.82 -25.12
C PHE A 11 3.90 -30.56 -23.95
N GLN A 12 5.16 -30.94 -24.17
CA GLN A 12 5.96 -31.61 -23.15
C GLN A 12 6.38 -30.62 -22.07
N GLU A 13 6.23 -31.10 -20.84
CA GLU A 13 6.60 -30.51 -19.56
C GLU A 13 8.08 -30.07 -19.54
N GLY A 14 8.32 -28.85 -19.08
CA GLY A 14 9.68 -28.35 -18.91
C GLY A 14 9.76 -26.93 -18.38
N SER A 15 9.54 -26.74 -17.09
CA SER A 15 10.51 -26.08 -16.19
C SER A 15 9.88 -25.86 -14.82
N ALA A 16 10.48 -26.48 -13.81
CA ALA A 16 10.28 -26.10 -12.42
C ALA A 16 10.80 -24.66 -12.23
N TYR A 17 9.88 -23.69 -12.15
CA TYR A 17 10.19 -22.40 -11.55
C TYR A 17 10.27 -22.63 -10.04
N SER A 18 11.50 -22.82 -9.56
CA SER A 18 11.80 -22.70 -8.14
C SER A 18 11.61 -21.23 -7.76
N GLU A 19 10.78 -21.01 -6.74
CA GLU A 19 10.52 -19.72 -6.13
C GLU A 19 11.84 -19.16 -5.59
N SER A 20 12.37 -18.12 -6.24
CA SER A 20 13.43 -17.29 -5.67
C SER A 20 12.80 -16.24 -4.75
N SER A 21 12.51 -16.64 -3.51
CA SER A 21 12.23 -15.73 -2.39
C SER A 21 13.44 -14.86 -2.01
N THR A 22 14.58 -15.05 -2.67
CA THR A 22 15.86 -14.39 -2.40
C THR A 22 16.02 -13.03 -3.06
N SER A 23 15.15 -12.60 -3.99
CA SER A 23 15.32 -11.29 -4.66
C SER A 23 14.77 -10.12 -3.83
N GLU A 24 13.70 -10.32 -3.07
CA GLU A 24 13.06 -9.25 -2.31
C GLU A 24 13.81 -8.97 -1.00
N GLU A 25 14.20 -10.00 -0.24
CA GLU A 25 15.06 -9.85 0.95
C GLU A 25 16.45 -9.26 0.60
N ALA A 26 16.99 -9.58 -0.59
CA ALA A 26 18.25 -9.01 -1.07
C ALA A 26 18.10 -7.54 -1.51
N LEU A 27 16.94 -7.15 -2.02
CA LEU A 27 16.61 -5.74 -2.30
C LEU A 27 16.46 -4.94 -1.00
N TRP A 28 15.79 -5.50 0.01
CA TRP A 28 15.66 -4.85 1.33
C TRP A 28 16.99 -4.75 2.07
N SER A 29 17.85 -5.76 1.97
CA SER A 29 19.21 -5.72 2.53
C SER A 29 20.10 -4.68 1.82
N GLN A 30 19.90 -4.45 0.52
CA GLN A 30 20.61 -3.40 -0.22
C GLN A 30 20.13 -1.99 0.13
N ILE A 31 18.84 -1.82 0.42
CA ILE A 31 18.30 -0.55 0.94
C ILE A 31 18.90 -0.22 2.32
N GLU A 32 19.10 -1.22 3.20
CA GLU A 32 19.81 -1.01 4.47
C GLU A 32 21.26 -0.51 4.27
N VAL A 33 21.92 -0.95 3.20
CA VAL A 33 23.30 -0.52 2.86
C VAL A 33 23.34 0.87 2.20
N ILE A 34 22.34 1.25 1.40
CA ILE A 34 22.28 2.57 0.74
C ILE A 34 22.08 3.72 1.75
N ILE A 35 21.53 3.42 2.93
CA ILE A 35 21.37 4.37 4.04
C ILE A 35 22.72 4.85 4.61
N GLU A 36 23.87 4.29 4.19
CA GLU A 36 25.20 4.78 4.61
C GLU A 36 25.74 5.99 3.80
N SER A 37 24.99 6.52 2.82
CA SER A 37 25.39 7.76 2.17
C SER A 37 25.22 8.97 3.12
N ASP A 38 26.33 9.65 3.40
CA ASP A 38 26.64 10.41 4.62
C ASP A 38 25.74 11.65 4.90
N THR A 39 24.87 12.03 3.97
CA THR A 39 23.91 13.16 4.11
C THR A 39 22.48 12.68 4.35
N GLU A 40 22.00 11.67 3.62
CA GLU A 40 20.66 11.10 3.84
C GLU A 40 20.63 10.22 5.10
N ALA A 41 21.74 9.54 5.40
CA ALA A 41 21.96 8.82 6.65
C ALA A 41 21.75 9.69 7.89
N LYS A 42 22.27 10.93 7.86
CA LYS A 42 22.20 11.87 8.99
C LYS A 42 20.79 12.42 9.18
N VAL A 43 20.09 12.71 8.09
CA VAL A 43 18.67 13.10 8.12
C VAL A 43 17.80 11.93 8.59
N TYR A 44 18.12 10.70 8.17
CA TYR A 44 17.46 9.48 8.62
C TYR A 44 17.66 9.25 10.11
N ASN A 45 18.90 9.25 10.59
CA ASN A 45 19.22 9.03 12.00
C ASN A 45 18.64 10.12 12.90
N SER A 46 18.72 11.39 12.51
CA SER A 46 18.14 12.48 13.30
C SER A 46 16.62 12.36 13.44
N PHE A 47 15.91 11.95 12.38
CA PHE A 47 14.47 11.75 12.41
C PHE A 47 14.08 10.47 13.18
N CYS A 48 14.81 9.37 12.95
CA CYS A 48 14.57 8.09 13.63
C CYS A 48 14.88 8.17 15.13
N GLU A 49 15.92 8.90 15.54
CA GLU A 49 16.24 9.13 16.96
C GLU A 49 15.10 9.86 17.67
N GLN A 50 14.45 10.83 17.02
CA GLN A 50 13.26 11.49 17.56
C GLN A 50 12.07 10.52 17.67
N CYS A 51 11.87 9.63 16.70
CA CYS A 51 10.80 8.63 16.73
C CYS A 51 11.00 7.52 17.78
N ILE A 52 12.25 7.09 18.01
CA ILE A 52 12.57 5.99 18.95
C ILE A 52 12.29 6.43 20.39
N VAL A 53 12.61 7.69 20.74
CA VAL A 53 12.32 8.24 22.07
C VAL A 53 10.82 8.24 22.38
N THR A 54 9.97 8.48 21.37
CA THR A 54 8.50 8.44 21.57
C THR A 54 7.96 7.03 21.86
N LYS A 55 8.43 5.97 21.20
CA LYS A 55 7.83 4.62 21.36
C LYS A 55 7.92 4.04 22.77
N ALA A 56 9.00 4.33 23.51
CA ALA A 56 9.21 3.79 24.85
C ALA A 56 8.27 4.38 25.93
N SER A 57 7.55 5.46 25.62
CA SER A 57 6.72 6.19 26.58
C SER A 57 5.25 6.33 26.15
N ARG A 58 4.81 5.65 25.09
CA ARG A 58 3.46 5.84 24.54
C ARG A 58 2.38 5.39 25.51
N SER A 59 1.56 6.36 25.94
CA SER A 59 0.28 6.06 26.58
C SER A 59 -0.68 5.42 25.56
N ASN A 60 -1.71 4.71 26.03
CA ASN A 60 -2.71 4.08 25.15
C ASN A 60 -3.47 5.09 24.25
N THR A 61 -3.37 6.39 24.53
CA THR A 61 -3.92 7.47 23.72
C THR A 61 -2.79 8.36 23.20
N PRO A 62 -2.66 8.55 21.87
CA PRO A 62 -1.68 9.49 21.33
C PRO A 62 -1.95 10.88 21.90
N ASP A 63 -0.90 11.54 22.38
CA ASP A 63 -1.06 12.93 22.80
C ASP A 63 -1.14 13.86 21.57
N LYS A 64 -1.56 15.10 21.81
CA LYS A 64 -1.70 16.11 20.73
C LYS A 64 -0.37 16.40 20.03
N ILE A 65 0.76 16.22 20.71
CA ILE A 65 2.09 16.51 20.16
C ILE A 65 2.44 15.43 19.13
N GLU A 66 2.24 14.15 19.46
CA GLU A 66 2.47 13.04 18.54
C GLU A 66 1.59 13.13 17.29
N ILE A 67 0.30 13.49 17.46
CA ILE A 67 -0.62 13.70 16.33
C ILE A 67 -0.09 14.79 15.40
N ASN A 68 0.26 15.96 15.94
CA ASN A 68 0.81 17.06 15.13
C ASN A 68 2.13 16.69 14.44
N GLN A 69 2.95 15.83 15.05
CA GLN A 69 4.19 15.35 14.43
C GLN A 69 3.92 14.39 13.27
N ALA A 70 2.97 13.46 13.44
CA ALA A 70 2.52 12.57 12.38
C ALA A 70 1.91 13.37 11.21
N GLU A 71 1.04 14.34 11.49
CA GLU A 71 0.46 15.25 10.49
C GLU A 71 1.56 15.99 9.69
N LYS A 72 2.54 16.58 10.38
CA LYS A 72 3.67 17.25 9.70
C LYS A 72 4.47 16.31 8.81
N ALA A 73 4.67 15.06 9.24
CA ALA A 73 5.39 14.07 8.44
C ALA A 73 4.58 13.70 7.18
N VAL A 74 3.26 13.59 7.29
CA VAL A 74 2.36 13.37 6.15
C VAL A 74 2.27 14.61 5.25
N ASP A 75 2.29 15.82 5.80
CA ASP A 75 2.34 17.06 5.01
C ASP A 75 3.60 17.12 4.13
N HIS A 76 4.74 16.66 4.65
CA HIS A 76 5.95 16.53 3.85
C HIS A 76 5.81 15.50 2.72
N LEU A 77 5.03 14.42 2.93
CA LEU A 77 4.69 13.50 1.84
C LEU A 77 3.85 14.17 0.75
N LEU A 78 3.05 15.18 1.09
CA LEU A 78 2.26 15.95 0.12
C LEU A 78 3.08 16.94 -0.70
N SER A 79 4.31 17.27 -0.30
CA SER A 79 5.16 18.17 -1.08
C SER A 79 5.72 17.50 -2.34
N PHE A 80 5.64 16.18 -2.44
CA PHE A 80 6.01 15.45 -3.64
C PHE A 80 5.08 15.81 -4.80
N SER A 81 5.68 16.23 -5.90
CA SER A 81 4.98 16.40 -7.17
C SER A 81 4.60 15.05 -7.76
N ILE A 82 3.61 15.07 -8.65
CA ILE A 82 3.18 13.86 -9.39
C ILE A 82 4.33 13.31 -10.23
N ASP A 83 5.13 14.19 -10.83
CA ASP A 83 6.26 13.81 -11.67
C ASP A 83 7.34 13.12 -10.82
N GLU A 84 7.64 13.64 -9.62
CA GLU A 84 8.57 12.99 -8.69
C GLU A 84 8.10 11.60 -8.26
N ILE A 85 6.81 11.39 -8.02
CA ILE A 85 6.27 10.06 -7.66
C ILE A 85 6.34 9.11 -8.85
N SER A 86 6.11 9.61 -10.06
CA SER A 86 6.18 8.80 -11.29
C SER A 86 7.60 8.40 -11.64
N GLU A 87 8.56 9.31 -11.46
CA GLU A 87 9.98 9.08 -11.79
C GLU A 87 10.70 8.32 -10.67
N ASN A 88 10.27 8.48 -9.42
CA ASN A 88 10.94 7.92 -8.25
C ASN A 88 9.93 7.40 -7.21
N SER A 89 9.20 6.36 -7.58
CA SER A 89 8.24 5.69 -6.70
C SER A 89 8.91 5.07 -5.46
N GLU A 90 10.18 4.67 -5.55
CA GLU A 90 10.95 4.12 -4.43
C GLU A 90 11.14 5.15 -3.31
N ASN A 91 11.45 6.40 -3.65
CA ASN A 91 11.57 7.47 -2.65
C ASN A 91 10.22 7.76 -1.98
N PHE A 92 9.12 7.75 -2.74
CA PHE A 92 7.78 7.90 -2.17
C PHE A 92 7.47 6.75 -1.19
N ASP A 93 7.63 5.50 -1.64
CA ASP A 93 7.41 4.29 -0.84
C ASP A 93 8.27 4.30 0.44
N PHE A 94 9.54 4.71 0.34
CA PHE A 94 10.44 4.85 1.49
C PHE A 94 9.98 5.91 2.49
N ASN A 95 9.46 7.05 2.03
CA ASN A 95 8.92 8.06 2.93
C ASN A 95 7.65 7.59 3.63
N VAL A 96 6.74 6.92 2.92
CA VAL A 96 5.55 6.30 3.54
C VAL A 96 5.97 5.24 4.56
N TYR A 97 6.93 4.37 4.23
CA TYR A 97 7.51 3.39 5.15
C TYR A 97 7.99 4.05 6.43
N ARG A 98 8.79 5.12 6.33
CA ARG A 98 9.34 5.83 7.51
C ARG A 98 8.24 6.39 8.39
N ILE A 99 7.23 7.01 7.80
CA ILE A 99 6.09 7.56 8.54
C ILE A 99 5.38 6.44 9.30
N ILE A 100 5.12 5.30 8.65
CA ILE A 100 4.42 4.18 9.31
C ILE A 100 5.30 3.57 10.41
N LYS A 101 6.60 3.39 10.20
CA LYS A 101 7.49 2.85 11.23
C LYS A 101 7.65 3.79 12.43
N CYS A 102 7.57 5.10 12.23
CA CYS A 102 7.63 6.07 13.32
C CYS A 102 6.32 6.14 14.14
N TYR A 103 5.17 6.18 13.45
CA TYR A 103 3.88 6.51 14.08
C TYR A 103 2.90 5.32 14.14
N ASP A 104 3.25 4.16 13.61
CA ASP A 104 2.45 2.93 13.59
C ASP A 104 0.99 3.21 13.15
N ALA A 105 0.00 2.75 13.91
CA ALA A 105 -1.43 2.94 13.62
C ALA A 105 -1.84 4.43 13.53
N LEU A 106 -1.15 5.34 14.22
CA LEU A 106 -1.44 6.78 14.14
C LEU A 106 -1.21 7.32 12.73
N SER A 107 -0.18 6.85 12.02
CA SER A 107 0.04 7.27 10.63
C SER A 107 -1.14 6.90 9.73
N ILE A 108 -1.70 5.70 9.92
CA ILE A 108 -2.83 5.21 9.14
C ILE A 108 -4.07 6.07 9.38
N MET A 109 -4.29 6.52 10.62
CA MET A 109 -5.38 7.45 10.96
C MET A 109 -5.20 8.82 10.31
N VAL A 110 -3.96 9.35 10.25
CA VAL A 110 -3.67 10.62 9.58
C VAL A 110 -3.89 10.49 8.07
N PHE A 111 -3.42 9.39 7.46
CA PHE A 111 -3.68 9.11 6.04
C PHE A 111 -5.18 9.03 5.75
N GLU A 112 -5.95 8.38 6.62
CA GLU A 112 -7.42 8.30 6.52
C GLU A 112 -8.07 9.69 6.51
N ASP A 113 -7.72 10.57 7.46
CA ASP A 113 -8.23 11.95 7.50
C ASP A 113 -7.92 12.70 6.20
N TYR A 114 -6.69 12.56 5.68
CA TYR A 114 -6.25 13.28 4.49
C TYR A 114 -6.96 12.78 3.22
N ILE A 115 -7.29 11.49 3.15
CA ILE A 115 -8.09 10.92 2.07
C ILE A 115 -9.54 11.41 2.17
N ASP A 116 -10.14 11.39 3.36
CA ASP A 116 -11.53 11.76 3.57
C ASP A 116 -11.79 13.25 3.36
N THR A 117 -10.84 14.09 3.79
CA THR A 117 -10.89 15.55 3.60
C THR A 117 -10.47 15.98 2.20
N GLY A 118 -9.95 15.06 1.37
CA GLY A 118 -9.49 15.35 0.02
C GLY A 118 -8.23 16.22 -0.04
N LYS A 119 -7.44 16.27 1.04
CA LYS A 119 -6.13 16.94 1.07
C LYS A 119 -5.12 16.21 0.18
N LEU A 120 -5.26 14.89 0.05
CA LEU A 120 -4.43 14.08 -0.83
C LEU A 120 -4.87 14.21 -2.29
N ASN A 121 -3.92 14.53 -3.18
CA ASN A 121 -4.12 14.38 -4.61
C ASN A 121 -4.47 12.90 -4.93
N HIS A 122 -5.39 12.69 -5.86
CA HIS A 122 -5.90 11.36 -6.19
C HIS A 122 -4.80 10.37 -6.65
N LEU A 123 -3.75 10.83 -7.33
CA LEU A 123 -2.63 9.97 -7.72
C LEU A 123 -1.77 9.58 -6.50
N ILE A 124 -1.53 10.52 -5.59
CA ILE A 124 -0.84 10.25 -4.32
C ILE A 124 -1.66 9.25 -3.50
N ALA A 125 -2.99 9.43 -3.43
CA ALA A 125 -3.87 8.49 -2.74
C ALA A 125 -3.82 7.08 -3.35
N VAL A 126 -3.76 6.96 -4.69
CA VAL A 126 -3.60 5.65 -5.35
C VAL A 126 -2.26 5.01 -4.99
N ALA A 127 -1.16 5.75 -5.09
CA ALA A 127 0.17 5.26 -4.77
C ALA A 127 0.26 4.83 -3.29
N LEU A 128 -0.24 5.67 -2.38
CA LEU A 128 -0.31 5.40 -0.95
C LEU A 128 -1.10 4.12 -0.66
N LEU A 129 -2.34 4.02 -1.13
CA LEU A 129 -3.20 2.86 -0.86
C LEU A 129 -2.64 1.56 -1.48
N SER A 130 -2.02 1.66 -2.66
CA SER A 130 -1.31 0.54 -3.27
C SER A 130 -0.10 0.11 -2.42
N PHE A 131 0.72 1.06 -1.95
CA PHE A 131 1.85 0.79 -1.06
C PHE A 131 1.38 0.15 0.26
N LEU A 132 0.31 0.66 0.86
CA LEU A 132 -0.28 0.08 2.07
C LEU A 132 -0.71 -1.38 1.87
N GLY A 133 -0.94 -1.85 0.65
CA GLY A 133 -1.18 -3.26 0.39
C GLY A 133 0.08 -4.13 0.32
N ARG A 134 1.17 -3.57 -0.22
CA ARG A 134 2.47 -4.24 -0.38
C ARG A 134 3.28 -4.26 0.92
N PHE A 135 3.07 -3.28 1.79
CA PHE A 135 3.83 -3.13 3.02
C PHE A 135 3.62 -4.35 3.95
N ASN A 136 4.69 -4.93 4.49
CA ASN A 136 4.58 -6.07 5.41
C ASN A 136 4.94 -5.65 6.83
N ASP A 137 3.94 -5.25 7.60
CA ASP A 137 4.07 -4.86 9.00
C ASP A 137 2.88 -5.37 9.81
N PRO A 138 3.12 -6.30 10.75
CA PRO A 138 2.06 -6.90 11.57
C PRO A 138 1.34 -5.88 12.47
N ASN A 139 2.05 -4.86 12.95
CA ASN A 139 1.52 -3.89 13.91
C ASN A 139 0.43 -2.99 13.32
N THR A 140 0.47 -2.77 12.00
CA THR A 140 -0.49 -1.92 11.28
C THR A 140 -1.41 -2.68 10.34
N TYR A 141 -1.26 -4.01 10.25
CA TYR A 141 -1.99 -4.85 9.29
C TYR A 141 -3.52 -4.64 9.34
N ASN A 142 -4.10 -4.67 10.54
CA ASN A 142 -5.54 -4.53 10.73
C ASN A 142 -6.04 -3.14 10.34
N GLN A 143 -5.30 -2.09 10.71
CA GLN A 143 -5.64 -0.71 10.37
C GLN A 143 -5.55 -0.46 8.86
N ARG A 144 -4.54 -1.03 8.20
CA ARG A 144 -4.40 -0.93 6.73
C ARG A 144 -5.55 -1.62 6.01
N ILE A 145 -5.93 -2.83 6.42
CA ILE A 145 -7.12 -3.52 5.87
C ILE A 145 -8.39 -2.69 6.09
N PHE A 146 -8.57 -2.16 7.30
CA PHE A 146 -9.74 -1.35 7.63
C PHE A 146 -9.84 -0.12 6.72
N LEU A 147 -8.75 0.63 6.59
CA LEU A 147 -8.67 1.80 5.72
C LEU A 147 -8.97 1.42 4.25
N LEU A 148 -8.33 0.38 3.73
CA LEU A 148 -8.55 -0.06 2.35
C LEU A 148 -10.01 -0.45 2.09
N LYS A 149 -10.65 -1.19 3.01
CA LYS A 149 -12.09 -1.51 2.91
C LYS A 149 -12.96 -0.27 2.94
N LYS A 150 -12.65 0.70 3.81
CA LYS A 150 -13.36 1.98 3.88
C LYS A 150 -13.24 2.75 2.55
N CYS A 151 -12.03 2.80 1.98
CA CYS A 151 -11.74 3.52 0.75
C CYS A 151 -12.46 2.94 -0.49
N LEU A 152 -12.91 1.68 -0.48
CA LEU A 152 -13.78 1.13 -1.53
C LEU A 152 -15.11 1.88 -1.66
N LYS A 153 -15.55 2.62 -0.63
CA LYS A 153 -16.79 3.41 -0.63
C LYS A 153 -16.55 4.90 -0.85
N ASN A 154 -15.31 5.31 -1.13
CA ASN A 154 -14.97 6.72 -1.31
C ASN A 154 -15.64 7.29 -2.58
N LYS A 155 -15.99 8.58 -2.56
CA LYS A 155 -16.61 9.28 -3.71
C LYS A 155 -15.72 9.28 -4.96
N SER A 156 -14.41 9.40 -4.77
CA SER A 156 -13.43 9.42 -5.87
C SER A 156 -13.18 8.02 -6.42
N ARG A 157 -13.42 7.83 -7.72
CA ARG A 157 -13.10 6.56 -8.42
C ARG A 157 -11.63 6.17 -8.31
N PHE A 158 -10.73 7.14 -8.21
CA PHE A 158 -9.30 6.89 -8.11
C PHE A 158 -8.94 6.32 -6.75
N VAL A 159 -9.51 6.86 -5.67
CA VAL A 159 -9.32 6.33 -4.31
C VAL A 159 -9.83 4.89 -4.23
N ARG A 160 -10.97 4.58 -4.86
CA ARG A 160 -11.50 3.21 -4.95
C ARG A 160 -10.58 2.26 -5.72
N ASP A 161 -10.01 2.69 -6.86
CA ASP A 161 -9.03 1.87 -7.61
C ASP A 161 -7.74 1.65 -6.83
N GLY A 162 -7.24 2.67 -6.11
CA GLY A 162 -6.11 2.54 -5.19
C GLY A 162 -6.38 1.55 -4.06
N ALA A 163 -7.56 1.62 -3.45
CA ALA A 163 -8.01 0.68 -2.43
C ALA A 163 -8.07 -0.75 -2.95
N ARG A 164 -8.63 -0.94 -4.15
CA ARG A 164 -8.65 -2.24 -4.83
C ARG A 164 -7.23 -2.79 -5.03
N LEU A 165 -6.29 -1.97 -5.53
CA LEU A 165 -4.89 -2.38 -5.67
C LEU A 165 -4.30 -2.81 -4.33
N GLY A 166 -4.49 -2.02 -3.28
CA GLY A 166 -3.99 -2.36 -1.94
C GLY A 166 -4.55 -3.69 -1.43
N LEU A 167 -5.85 -3.94 -1.61
CA LEU A 167 -6.49 -5.21 -1.21
C LEU A 167 -6.00 -6.40 -2.04
N LEU A 168 -5.75 -6.20 -3.34
CA LEU A 168 -5.15 -7.22 -4.21
C LEU A 168 -3.76 -7.61 -3.71
N TYR A 169 -2.91 -6.63 -3.38
CA TYR A 169 -1.56 -6.88 -2.87
C TYR A 169 -1.52 -7.54 -1.50
N LEU A 170 -2.52 -7.32 -0.64
CA LEU A 170 -2.61 -8.02 0.64
C LEU A 170 -2.92 -9.51 0.53
N GLN A 171 -3.41 -9.96 -0.64
CA GLN A 171 -3.74 -11.37 -0.91
C GLN A 171 -4.62 -12.03 0.18
N ASN A 172 -5.52 -11.25 0.80
CA ASN A 172 -6.37 -11.74 1.89
C ASN A 172 -7.80 -12.02 1.38
N PRO A 173 -8.22 -13.29 1.23
CA PRO A 173 -9.54 -13.63 0.68
C PRO A 173 -10.72 -13.14 1.56
N ASN A 174 -10.49 -12.83 2.84
CA ASN A 174 -11.54 -12.28 3.72
C ASN A 174 -12.04 -10.89 3.30
N VAL A 175 -11.42 -10.27 2.29
CA VAL A 175 -11.85 -8.98 1.73
C VAL A 175 -12.86 -9.15 0.59
N ILE A 176 -13.06 -10.37 0.06
CA ILE A 176 -13.97 -10.66 -1.06
C ILE A 176 -15.40 -10.14 -0.83
N PRO A 177 -16.05 -10.32 0.35
CA PRO A 177 -17.39 -9.77 0.57
C PRO A 177 -17.48 -8.25 0.39
N TYR A 178 -16.42 -7.52 0.76
CA TYR A 178 -16.34 -6.07 0.62
C TYR A 178 -16.15 -5.65 -0.83
N LEU A 179 -15.39 -6.44 -1.61
CA LEU A 179 -15.24 -6.23 -3.06
C LEU A 179 -16.55 -6.49 -3.80
N LYS A 180 -17.32 -7.52 -3.41
CA LYS A 180 -18.66 -7.80 -3.97
C LYS A 180 -19.62 -6.63 -3.72
N GLU A 181 -19.67 -6.11 -2.50
CA GLU A 181 -20.45 -4.90 -2.17
C GLU A 181 -20.01 -3.70 -3.02
N ALA A 182 -18.70 -3.50 -3.19
CA ALA A 182 -18.17 -2.40 -4.01
C ALA A 182 -18.57 -2.52 -5.49
N ILE A 183 -18.61 -3.72 -6.06
CA ILE A 183 -19.06 -3.98 -7.44
C ILE A 183 -20.51 -3.56 -7.66
N GLU A 184 -21.39 -3.88 -6.71
CA GLU A 184 -22.82 -3.55 -6.77
C GLU A 184 -23.07 -2.03 -6.77
N GLN A 185 -22.22 -1.27 -6.07
CA GLN A 185 -22.32 0.19 -5.93
C GLN A 185 -21.48 0.95 -6.96
N GLU A 186 -20.59 0.28 -7.69
CA GLU A 186 -19.68 0.93 -8.63
C GLU A 186 -20.42 1.46 -9.86
N THR A 187 -20.14 2.70 -10.24
CA THR A 187 -20.75 3.39 -11.39
C THR A 187 -19.85 3.39 -12.61
N SER A 188 -18.53 3.29 -12.42
CA SER A 188 -17.53 3.23 -13.48
C SER A 188 -17.36 1.79 -13.97
N GLU A 189 -17.82 1.49 -15.19
CA GLU A 189 -17.69 0.16 -15.82
C GLU A 189 -16.27 -0.40 -15.73
N LEU A 190 -15.28 0.41 -16.14
CA LEU A 190 -13.87 0.03 -16.11
C LEU A 190 -13.37 -0.38 -14.71
N LEU A 191 -13.86 0.28 -13.65
CA LEU A 191 -13.45 -0.05 -12.29
C LEU A 191 -14.20 -1.28 -11.78
N ARG A 192 -15.45 -1.46 -12.19
CA ARG A 192 -16.22 -2.67 -11.91
C ARG A 192 -15.53 -3.91 -12.47
N GLU A 193 -15.07 -3.86 -13.72
CA GLU A 193 -14.30 -4.94 -14.34
C GLU A 193 -13.02 -5.25 -13.56
N LYS A 194 -12.27 -4.22 -13.14
CA LYS A 194 -11.06 -4.41 -12.31
C LYS A 194 -11.37 -5.03 -10.95
N LEU A 195 -12.49 -4.66 -10.31
CA LEU A 195 -12.92 -5.25 -9.04
C LEU A 195 -13.28 -6.73 -9.22
N ILE A 196 -13.99 -7.08 -10.29
CA ILE A 196 -14.32 -8.48 -10.64
C ILE A 196 -13.04 -9.28 -10.85
N TYR A 197 -12.09 -8.75 -11.63
CA TYR A 197 -10.78 -9.37 -11.80
C TYR A 197 -10.07 -9.58 -10.46
N THR A 198 -10.10 -8.59 -9.57
CA THR A 198 -9.48 -8.69 -8.24
C THR A 198 -10.08 -9.84 -7.43
N ILE A 199 -11.40 -10.02 -7.47
CA ILE A 199 -12.04 -11.19 -6.83
C ILE A 199 -11.56 -12.48 -7.46
N SER A 200 -11.51 -12.59 -8.79
CA SER A 200 -11.08 -13.82 -9.47
C SER A 200 -9.65 -14.22 -9.11
N VAL A 201 -8.76 -13.26 -8.85
CA VAL A 201 -7.39 -13.52 -8.40
C VAL A 201 -7.37 -13.96 -6.93
N LEU A 202 -8.22 -13.40 -6.08
CA LEU A 202 -8.30 -13.77 -4.65
C LEU A 202 -9.07 -15.07 -4.39
N GLU A 203 -9.93 -15.49 -5.32
CA GLU A 203 -10.60 -16.79 -5.33
C GLU A 203 -9.73 -17.89 -5.97
N GLY A 204 -8.58 -17.49 -6.57
CA GLY A 204 -7.65 -18.35 -7.30
C GLY A 204 -7.20 -19.60 -6.56
#